data_AF-A0A1I3QZS1-F1
#
_entry.id   AF-A0A1I3QZS1-F1
#
_cell.length_a   1.000
_cell.length_b   1.000
_cell.length_c   1.000
_cell.angle_alpha   90.00
_cell.angle_beta   90.00
_cell.angle_gamma   90.00
#
_symmetry.space_group_name_H-M   'P 1'
#
loop_
_entity.id
_entity.type
_entity.pdbx_description
1 polymer ?
#
loop_
_entity_poly.entity_id
_entity_poly.type
_entity_poly.pdbx_seq_one_letter_code
_entity_poly.pdbx_strand_id
1 'polypeptide(L)' 'MDREMLHQQILKLKGKICAGQLHVQGYDDYILMQLDKVKDSDDGLVDVSTVSSTLRLFIDATEKHHYPS' A
#
# COMPACT_ATOMS: atom_id res chain seq x y z
N MET A 1 -8.60 5.89 9.54
CA MET A 1 -7.83 4.67 9.24
C MET A 1 -6.87 4.48 10.38
N ASP A 2 -6.86 3.30 10.99
CA ASP A 2 -5.88 2.99 12.03
C ASP A 2 -4.47 2.97 11.40
N ARG A 3 -3.49 3.58 12.06
CA ARG A 3 -2.13 3.71 11.53
C ARG A 3 -1.41 2.36 11.48
N GLU A 4 -1.69 1.47 12.43
CA GLU A 4 -1.18 0.10 12.41
C GLU A 4 -1.77 -0.67 11.23
N MET A 5 -3.09 -0.52 11.02
CA MET A 5 -3.78 -1.13 9.88
C MET A 5 -3.20 -0.64 8.54
N LEU A 6 -2.95 0.66 8.41
CA LEU A 6 -2.32 1.23 7.21
C LEU A 6 -0.91 0.68 6.99
N HIS A 7 -0.09 0.59 8.04
CA HIS A 7 1.25 0.01 7.95
C HIS A 7 1.19 -1.44 7.47
N GLN A 8 0.31 -2.27 8.05
CA GLN A 8 0.12 -3.66 7.62
C GLN A 8 -0.35 -3.78 6.17
N GLN A 9 -1.27 -2.91 5.74
CA GLN A 9 -1.76 -2.91 4.37
C GLN A 9 -0.69 -2.51 3.35
N ILE A 10 0.16 -1.54 3.68
CA ILE A 10 1.30 -1.14 2.84
C ILE A 10 2.29 -2.30 2.70
N LEU A 11 2.64 -2.98 3.80
CA LEU A 11 3.54 -4.14 3.74
C LEU A 11 2.95 -5.30 2.93
N LYS A 12 1.67 -5.62 3.17
CA LYS A 12 0.94 -6.67 2.43
C LYS A 12 0.86 -6.34 0.95
N LEU A 13 0.61 -5.09 0.60
CA LEU A 13 0.54 -4.64 -0.79
C LEU A 13 1.90 -4.79 -1.48
N LYS A 14 2.98 -4.31 -0.85
CA LYS A 14 4.35 -4.47 -1.36
C LYS A 14 4.69 -5.94 -1.58
N GLY A 15 4.37 -6.80 -0.61
CA GLY A 15 4.57 -8.24 -0.70
C GLY A 15 3.83 -8.88 -1.88
N LYS A 16 2.56 -8.53 -2.10
CA LYS A 16 1.76 -9.06 -3.22
C LYS A 16 2.33 -8.68 -4.59
N ILE A 17 2.77 -7.43 -4.76
CA ILE A 17 3.37 -6.97 -6.03
C ILE A 17 4.71 -7.68 -6.26
N CYS A 18 5.59 -7.70 -5.24
CA CYS A 18 6.90 -8.36 -5.36
C CYS A 18 6.78 -9.89 -5.60
N ALA A 19 5.73 -10.53 -5.08
CA ALA A 19 5.45 -11.94 -5.32
C ALA A 19 4.75 -12.21 -6.67
N GLY A 20 4.45 -11.18 -7.47
CA GLY A 20 3.69 -11.31 -8.72
C GLY A 20 2.22 -11.71 -8.52
N GLN A 21 1.70 -11.61 -7.30
CA GLN A 21 0.31 -11.97 -6.94
C GLN A 21 -0.68 -10.84 -7.24
N LEU A 22 -0.19 -9.61 -7.34
CA LEU A 22 -0.96 -8.45 -7.75
C LEU A 22 -0.23 -7.79 -8.91
N HIS A 23 -0.84 -7.87 -10.09
CA HIS A 23 -0.37 -7.23 -11.31
C HIS A 23 -1.36 -6.14 -11.71
N VAL A 24 -0.90 -4.89 -11.71
CA VAL A 24 -1.63 -3.77 -12.27
C VAL A 24 -0.96 -3.43 -13.58
N GLN A 25 -1.60 -3.86 -14.67
CA GLN A 25 -1.06 -3.75 -16.02
C GLN A 25 -0.56 -2.33 -16.31
N GLY A 26 0.76 -2.17 -16.46
CA GLY A 26 1.41 -0.89 -16.75
C GLY A 26 1.61 0.07 -15.56
N TYR A 27 1.24 -0.32 -14.34
CA TYR A 27 1.33 0.53 -13.14
C TYR A 27 2.14 -0.07 -12.00
N ASP A 28 2.60 -1.32 -12.09
CA ASP A 28 3.40 -1.95 -11.02
C ASP A 28 4.62 -1.13 -10.62
N ASP A 29 5.41 -0.68 -11.60
CA ASP A 29 6.60 0.16 -11.35
C ASP A 29 6.24 1.48 -10.68
N TYR A 30 5.11 2.07 -11.08
CA TYR A 30 4.63 3.30 -10.46
C TYR A 30 4.22 3.07 -9.00
N ILE A 31 3.50 1.98 -8.72
CA ILE A 31 3.05 1.65 -7.37
C ILE A 31 4.25 1.33 -6.48
N LEU A 32 5.22 0.55 -6.98
CA LEU A 32 6.47 0.27 -6.28
C LEU A 32 7.24 1.56 -5.99
N MET A 33 7.36 2.47 -6.96
CA MET A 33 7.99 3.77 -6.74
C MET A 33 7.26 4.61 -5.68
N GLN A 34 5.93 4.53 -5.58
CA GLN A 34 5.18 5.21 -4.51
C GLN A 34 5.41 4.54 -3.15
N LEU A 35 5.45 3.21 -3.11
CA LEU A 35 5.73 2.45 -1.89
C LEU A 35 7.11 2.74 -1.32
N ASP A 36 8.14 2.91 -2.17
CA ASP A 36 9.50 3.23 -1.72
C ASP A 36 9.65 4.66 -1.19
N LYS A 37 8.67 5.54 -1.43
CA LYS A 37 8.63 6.90 -0.85
C LYS A 37 7.98 6.92 0.53
N VAL A 38 7.29 5.85 0.91
CA VAL A 38 6.70 5.71 2.24
C VAL A 38 7.83 5.54 3.24
N LYS A 39 7.83 6.39 4.28
CA LYS A 39 8.79 6.32 5.37
C LYS A 39 8.14 5.77 6.62
N ASP A 40 8.95 5.18 7.48
CA ASP A 40 8.55 4.87 8.85
C ASP A 40 8.82 6.09 9.75
N SER A 41 7.99 6.25 10.77
CA SER A 41 8.24 7.18 11.87
C SER A 41 9.11 6.52 12.94
N ASP A 42 9.47 7.26 13.98
CA ASP A 42 10.39 6.79 15.04
C ASP A 42 9.88 5.57 15.83
N ASP A 43 8.58 5.31 15.81
CA ASP A 43 7.95 4.13 16.44
C ASP A 43 7.90 2.89 15.52
N GLY A 44 8.49 2.96 14.32
CA GLY A 44 8.54 1.87 13.35
C GLY A 44 7.26 1.67 12.55
N LEU A 45 6.23 2.50 12.74
CA LEU A 45 5.02 2.50 11.94
C LEU A 45 5.13 3.51 10.79
N VAL A 46 4.35 3.30 9.72
CA VAL A 46 4.35 4.21 8.56
C VAL A 46 4.03 5.64 8.98
N ASP A 47 4.83 6.60 8.50
CA ASP A 47 4.52 8.01 8.51
C ASP A 47 3.44 8.30 7.47
N VAL A 48 2.22 8.50 7.96
CA VAL A 48 1.01 8.75 7.17
C VAL A 48 1.16 9.98 6.26
N SER A 49 2.00 10.95 6.63
CA SER A 49 2.24 12.17 5.83
C SER A 49 2.99 11.88 4.53
N THR A 50 3.75 10.78 4.48
CA THR A 50 4.51 10.35 3.29
C THR A 50 3.72 9.48 2.33
N VAL A 51 2.55 9.00 2.76
CA VAL A 51 1.67 8.17 1.94
C VAL A 51 0.85 9.05 0.99
N SER A 52 1.15 8.95 -0.31
CA SER A 52 0.45 9.72 -1.34
C SER A 52 -1.04 9.37 -1.44
N SER A 53 -1.85 10.33 -1.87
CA SER A 53 -3.30 10.13 -2.02
C SER A 53 -3.63 8.99 -3.00
N THR A 54 -2.87 8.86 -4.08
CA THR A 54 -3.01 7.77 -5.05
C THR A 54 -2.77 6.41 -4.41
N LEU A 55 -1.72 6.29 -3.58
CA LEU A 55 -1.42 5.04 -2.88
C LEU A 55 -2.53 4.68 -1.87
N ARG A 56 -3.11 5.68 -1.18
CA ARG A 56 -4.26 5.45 -0.29
C ARG A 56 -5.49 4.94 -1.05
N LEU A 57 -5.83 5.58 -2.18
CA LEU A 57 -6.93 5.13 -3.03
C LEU A 57 -6.72 3.70 -3.52
N PHE A 58 -5.48 3.36 -3.88
CA PHE A 58 -5.14 2.04 -4.35
C PHE A 58 -5.28 0.98 -3.23
N ILE A 59 -4.77 1.26 -2.04
CA ILE A 59 -4.94 0.41 -0.85
C ILE A 59 -6.43 0.17 -0.58
N ASP A 60 -7.23 1.24 -0.53
CA ASP A 60 -8.68 1.15 -0.33
C ASP A 60 -9.37 0.29 -1.39
N ALA A 61 -8.99 0.43 -2.66
CA ALA A 61 -9.56 -0.36 -3.75
C ALA A 61 -9.20 -1.85 -3.62
N THR A 62 -7.96 -2.17 -3.25
CA THR A 62 -7.51 -3.56 -3.09
C THR A 62 -8.16 -4.27 -1.90
N GLU A 63 -8.59 -3.53 -0.87
CA GLU A 63 -9.22 -4.09 0.32
C GLU A 63 -10.74 -4.25 0.16
N LYS A 64 -11.39 -3.35 -0.60
CA LYS A 64 -12.83 -3.46 -0.92
C LYS A 64 -13.14 -4.66 -1.82
N HIS A 65 -12.18 -5.10 -2.65
CA HIS A 65 -12.33 -6.33 -3.45
C HIS A 65 -12.24 -7.63 -2.62
N HIS A 66 -11.99 -7.57 -1.31
CA HIS A 66 -11.91 -8.74 -0.44
C HIS A 66 -13.22 -9.07 0.29
N TYR A 67 -14.29 -8.29 0.11
CA TYR A 67 -15.64 -8.64 0.58
C TYR A 67 -16.50 -9.11 -0.60
N PRO A 68 -16.80 -10.42 -0.74
CA PRO A 68 -17.91 -10.83 -1.57
C PRO A 68 -19.21 -10.35 -0.91
N SER A 69 -20.05 -9.65 -1.67
CA SER A 69 -21.45 -9.43 -1.31
C SER A 69 -22.24 -10.74 -1.38
#